data_AF-A0A4U9XMF9-F1
#
_entry.id   AF-A0A4U9XMF9-F1
#
_cell.length_a   1.000
_cell.length_b   1.000
_cell.length_c   1.000
_cell.angle_alpha   90.00
_cell.angle_beta   90.00
_cell.angle_gamma   90.00
#
_symmetry.space_group_name_H-M   'P 1'
#
loop_
_entity.id
_entity.type
_entity.pdbx_description
1 polymer ?
#
loop_
_entity_poly.entity_id
_entity_poly.type
_entity_poly.pdbx_seq_one_letter_code
_entity_poly.pdbx_strand_id
1 'polypeptide(L)'
;MISGKEYVDRVFAKVKATNAHETEFLQAVEEVFDSLIPVFDKYPKYIKENLLERLVEPERIISFRVPWLDDQGDVHVNRGYRVQFSSAIGPYKGGLRFHPSVNQSIVKFLGFEQIFKNSLTGQPIGGGKGGSDFDPKGKSDMEIMRFTQSFMTELQKYIGPDLDVPAGDIGVGAREIGYLFGQYKRLNGYQNGVLTGKGLSFGGSLTRKEATGYGVVYFAQHMLASKGQDFKGKKPLFLDQVTWLSMQLKNYNNLAQELLPFQIRRAMFTMKRVLI
;
A
#
# COMPACT_ATOMS: atom_id res chain seq x y z
N MET A 1 -12.47 -29.68 -19.68
CA MET A 1 -12.06 -28.81 -18.55
C MET A 1 -12.22 -27.38 -19.04
N ILE A 2 -12.73 -26.46 -18.22
CA ILE A 2 -12.77 -25.04 -18.62
C ILE A 2 -11.35 -24.54 -18.79
N SER A 3 -11.12 -23.73 -19.82
CA SER A 3 -9.82 -23.07 -20.03
C SER A 3 -9.56 -22.04 -18.92
N GLY A 4 -8.30 -21.68 -18.73
CA GLY A 4 -7.91 -20.59 -17.84
C GLY A 4 -8.59 -19.29 -18.23
N LYS A 5 -8.71 -19.00 -19.53
CA LYS A 5 -9.42 -17.81 -20.01
C LYS A 5 -10.90 -17.82 -19.63
N GLU A 6 -11.63 -18.90 -19.91
CA GLU A 6 -13.04 -19.00 -19.54
C GLU A 6 -13.25 -18.89 -18.02
N TYR A 7 -12.33 -19.45 -17.23
CA TYR A 7 -12.36 -19.31 -15.78
C TYR A 7 -12.16 -17.87 -15.33
N VAL A 8 -11.10 -17.20 -15.83
CA VAL A 8 -10.79 -15.80 -15.51
C VAL A 8 -11.95 -14.87 -15.90
N ASP A 9 -12.45 -14.98 -17.13
CA ASP A 9 -13.55 -14.15 -17.64
C ASP A 9 -14.81 -14.30 -16.75
N ARG A 10 -15.14 -15.54 -16.37
CA ARG A 10 -16.27 -15.85 -15.50
C ARG A 10 -16.12 -15.21 -14.12
N VAL A 11 -14.94 -15.33 -13.51
CA VAL A 11 -14.66 -14.75 -12.18
C VAL A 11 -14.71 -13.22 -12.28
N PHE A 12 -14.10 -12.62 -13.29
CA PHE A 12 -14.13 -11.17 -13.48
C PHE A 12 -15.53 -10.62 -13.67
N ALA A 13 -16.37 -11.28 -14.48
CA ALA A 13 -17.76 -10.90 -14.67
C ALA A 13 -18.53 -10.89 -13.34
N LYS A 14 -18.29 -11.86 -12.47
CA LYS A 14 -18.87 -11.90 -11.11
C LYS A 14 -18.39 -10.75 -10.25
N VAL A 15 -17.08 -10.50 -10.21
CA VAL A 15 -16.48 -9.39 -9.44
C VAL A 15 -17.02 -8.04 -9.91
N LYS A 16 -17.16 -7.85 -11.22
CA LYS A 16 -17.73 -6.64 -11.82
C LYS A 16 -19.19 -6.44 -11.45
N ALA A 17 -19.99 -7.50 -11.43
CA ALA A 17 -21.40 -7.43 -11.05
C ALA A 17 -21.58 -7.00 -9.59
N THR A 18 -20.74 -7.46 -8.67
CA THR A 18 -20.83 -7.13 -7.23
C THR A 18 -20.16 -5.81 -6.85
N ASN A 19 -19.15 -5.36 -7.62
CA ASN A 19 -18.32 -4.21 -7.29
C ASN A 19 -18.37 -3.12 -8.38
N ALA A 20 -19.48 -2.99 -9.11
CA ALA A 20 -19.60 -2.11 -10.28
C ALA A 20 -19.23 -0.63 -10.04
N HIS A 21 -19.35 -0.15 -8.79
CA HIS A 21 -19.05 1.22 -8.37
C HIS A 21 -17.58 1.42 -7.93
N GLU A 22 -16.79 0.35 -7.87
CA GLU A 22 -15.40 0.37 -7.41
C GLU A 22 -14.43 0.34 -8.61
N THR A 23 -14.40 1.43 -9.39
CA THR A 23 -13.68 1.49 -10.67
C THR A 23 -12.18 1.25 -10.54
N GLU A 24 -11.53 1.82 -9.53
CA GLU A 24 -10.09 1.60 -9.28
C GLU A 24 -9.78 0.14 -8.92
N PHE A 25 -10.66 -0.51 -8.15
CA PHE A 25 -10.50 -1.91 -7.80
C PHE A 25 -10.67 -2.80 -9.03
N LEU A 26 -11.72 -2.60 -9.81
CA LEU A 26 -11.99 -3.38 -11.01
C LEU A 26 -10.86 -3.28 -12.04
N GLN A 27 -10.27 -2.09 -12.22
CA GLN A 27 -9.14 -1.92 -13.13
C GLN A 27 -7.93 -2.78 -12.72
N ALA A 28 -7.57 -2.77 -11.43
CA ALA A 28 -6.41 -3.54 -10.97
C ALA A 28 -6.67 -5.05 -11.01
N VAL A 29 -7.91 -5.47 -10.76
CA VAL A 29 -8.32 -6.87 -10.91
C VAL A 29 -8.15 -7.32 -12.35
N GLU A 30 -8.65 -6.55 -13.33
CA GLU A 30 -8.55 -6.87 -14.75
C GLU A 30 -7.08 -7.01 -15.20
N GLU A 31 -6.24 -6.03 -14.86
CA GLU A 31 -4.81 -6.05 -15.20
C GLU A 31 -4.08 -7.29 -14.66
N VAL A 32 -4.35 -7.70 -13.43
CA VAL A 32 -3.73 -8.89 -12.83
C VAL A 32 -4.33 -10.17 -13.40
N PHE A 33 -5.63 -10.22 -13.61
CA PHE A 33 -6.34 -11.42 -14.06
C PHE A 33 -5.85 -11.91 -15.42
N ASP A 34 -5.66 -10.99 -16.37
CA ASP A 34 -5.14 -11.32 -17.69
C ASP A 34 -3.75 -11.98 -17.62
N SER A 35 -2.90 -11.53 -16.70
CA SER A 35 -1.55 -12.09 -16.51
C SER A 35 -1.57 -13.52 -15.95
N LEU A 36 -2.66 -13.94 -15.31
CA LEU A 36 -2.78 -15.24 -14.64
C LEU A 36 -3.40 -16.33 -15.53
N ILE A 37 -3.94 -16.01 -16.71
CA ILE A 37 -4.54 -16.98 -17.64
C ILE A 37 -3.60 -18.19 -17.88
N PRO A 38 -2.31 -18.00 -18.25
CA PRO A 38 -1.40 -19.12 -18.51
C PRO A 38 -1.15 -20.00 -17.26
N VAL A 39 -1.27 -19.42 -16.06
CA VAL A 39 -1.12 -20.16 -14.80
C VAL A 39 -2.28 -21.12 -14.61
N PHE A 40 -3.52 -20.68 -14.89
CA PHE A 40 -4.70 -21.53 -14.75
C PHE A 40 -4.79 -22.62 -15.83
N ASP A 41 -4.34 -22.32 -17.05
CA ASP A 41 -4.19 -23.33 -18.11
C ASP A 41 -3.21 -24.43 -17.69
N LYS A 42 -2.07 -24.03 -17.09
CA LYS A 42 -1.03 -24.97 -16.65
C LYS A 42 -1.41 -25.74 -15.37
N TYR A 43 -2.22 -25.16 -14.49
CA TYR A 43 -2.58 -25.76 -13.20
C TYR A 43 -4.11 -25.85 -12.98
N PRO A 44 -4.81 -26.79 -13.64
CA PRO A 44 -6.27 -26.94 -13.54
C PRO A 44 -6.80 -27.17 -12.12
N LYS A 45 -5.97 -27.68 -11.20
CA LYS A 45 -6.33 -27.82 -9.78
C LYS A 45 -6.75 -26.48 -9.14
N TYR A 46 -6.13 -25.36 -9.53
CA TYR A 46 -6.47 -24.04 -8.99
C TYR A 46 -7.85 -23.57 -9.44
N ILE A 47 -8.28 -23.98 -10.64
CA ILE A 47 -9.64 -23.76 -11.13
C ILE A 47 -10.63 -24.59 -10.29
N LYS A 48 -10.33 -25.87 -10.07
CA LYS A 48 -11.18 -26.78 -9.28
C LYS A 48 -11.39 -26.28 -7.84
N GLU A 49 -10.36 -25.70 -7.23
CA GLU A 49 -10.42 -25.12 -5.88
C GLU A 49 -10.93 -23.68 -5.84
N ASN A 50 -11.39 -23.14 -6.97
CA ASN A 50 -11.89 -21.77 -7.11
C ASN A 50 -10.93 -20.73 -6.53
N LEU A 51 -9.63 -20.89 -6.80
CA LEU A 51 -8.57 -20.09 -6.16
C LEU A 51 -8.71 -18.60 -6.46
N LEU A 52 -8.87 -18.23 -7.74
CA LEU A 52 -8.98 -16.83 -8.15
C LEU A 52 -10.16 -16.10 -7.50
N GLU A 53 -11.30 -16.76 -7.37
CA GLU A 53 -12.48 -16.15 -6.74
C GLU A 53 -12.26 -15.90 -5.23
N ARG A 54 -11.55 -16.79 -4.55
CA ARG A 54 -11.13 -16.57 -3.16
C ARG A 54 -10.07 -15.49 -3.02
N LEU A 55 -9.14 -15.40 -3.98
CA LEU A 55 -8.03 -14.44 -3.95
C LEU A 55 -8.50 -12.99 -4.16
N VAL A 56 -9.52 -12.78 -4.99
CA VAL A 56 -10.02 -11.43 -5.34
C VAL A 56 -10.99 -10.86 -4.30
N GLU A 57 -11.60 -11.71 -3.48
CA GLU A 57 -12.45 -11.26 -2.37
C GLU A 57 -11.59 -11.04 -1.12
N PRO A 58 -11.56 -9.83 -0.52
CA PRO A 58 -10.81 -9.61 0.71
C PRO A 58 -11.30 -10.52 1.84
N GLU A 59 -10.37 -11.08 2.62
CA GLU A 59 -10.72 -11.85 3.82
C GLU A 59 -11.55 -11.02 4.82
N ARG A 60 -11.29 -9.70 4.91
CA ARG A 60 -12.09 -8.78 5.73
C ARG A 60 -11.99 -7.32 5.25
N ILE A 61 -13.12 -6.61 5.32
CA ILE A 61 -13.18 -5.15 5.17
C ILE A 61 -13.79 -4.55 6.43
N ILE A 62 -13.11 -3.56 7.01
CA ILE A 62 -13.56 -2.81 8.17
C ILE A 62 -13.71 -1.35 7.75
N SER A 63 -14.90 -0.79 7.98
CA SER A 63 -15.17 0.64 7.83
C SER A 63 -15.76 1.18 9.13
N PHE A 64 -15.33 2.37 9.55
CA PHE A 64 -15.69 2.90 10.85
C PHE A 64 -15.70 4.42 10.89
N ARG A 65 -16.44 4.97 11.85
CA ARG A 65 -16.54 6.41 12.10
C ARG A 65 -15.34 6.88 12.91
N VAL A 66 -14.79 8.05 12.56
CA VAL A 66 -13.67 8.70 13.26
C VAL A 66 -14.09 10.12 13.66
N PRO A 67 -14.70 10.31 14.85
CA PRO A 67 -15.04 11.64 15.36
C PRO A 67 -13.83 12.30 16.02
N TRP A 68 -13.60 13.59 15.79
CA TRP A 68 -12.48 14.34 16.39
C TRP A 68 -12.83 15.83 16.56
N LEU A 69 -12.08 16.52 17.41
CA LEU A 69 -12.24 17.97 17.64
C LEU A 69 -11.10 18.73 16.96
N ASP A 70 -11.42 19.82 16.28
CA ASP A 70 -10.41 20.75 15.77
C ASP A 70 -9.88 21.70 16.85
N ASP A 71 -9.00 22.63 16.48
CA ASP A 71 -8.44 23.59 17.44
C ASP A 71 -9.43 24.69 17.86
N GLN A 72 -10.54 24.86 17.13
CA GLN A 72 -11.63 25.78 17.47
C GLN A 72 -12.67 25.13 18.40
N GLY A 73 -12.60 23.80 18.58
CA GLY A 73 -13.53 23.02 19.37
C GLY A 73 -14.72 22.50 18.57
N ASP A 74 -14.70 22.63 17.23
CA ASP A 74 -15.74 22.07 16.37
C ASP A 74 -15.53 20.57 16.18
N VAL A 75 -16.65 19.83 16.15
CA VAL A 75 -16.66 18.38 15.98
C VAL A 75 -16.68 18.04 14.50
N HIS A 76 -15.69 17.26 14.08
CA HIS A 76 -15.58 16.72 12.73
C HIS A 76 -15.78 15.21 12.74
N VAL A 77 -16.23 14.67 11.61
CA VAL A 77 -16.41 13.24 11.42
C VAL A 77 -15.84 12.81 10.08
N ASN A 78 -14.91 11.86 10.13
CA ASN A 78 -14.33 11.22 8.96
C ASN A 78 -14.62 9.72 8.96
N ARG A 79 -14.37 9.07 7.82
CA ARG A 79 -14.48 7.62 7.69
C ARG A 79 -13.10 6.99 7.69
N GLY A 80 -12.92 5.96 8.51
CA GLY A 80 -11.74 5.09 8.53
C GLY A 80 -12.00 3.77 7.80
N TYR A 81 -10.93 3.22 7.22
CA TYR A 81 -10.95 1.95 6.50
C TYR A 81 -9.74 1.07 6.88
N ARG A 82 -9.96 -0.24 6.97
CA ARG A 82 -8.91 -1.26 6.91
C ARG A 82 -9.41 -2.47 6.11
N VAL A 83 -8.77 -2.72 4.97
CA VAL A 83 -8.95 -3.91 4.14
C VAL A 83 -7.81 -4.87 4.45
N GLN A 84 -8.17 -6.01 5.02
CA GLN A 84 -7.30 -7.15 5.30
C GLN A 84 -7.53 -8.15 4.17
N PHE A 85 -6.71 -8.05 3.12
CA PHE A 85 -7.02 -8.69 1.85
C PHE A 85 -6.64 -10.16 1.85
N SER A 86 -5.39 -10.48 2.16
CA SER A 86 -4.95 -11.87 2.27
C SER A 86 -3.90 -12.07 3.35
N SER A 87 -4.04 -13.13 4.14
CA SER A 87 -3.10 -13.57 5.17
C SER A 87 -2.34 -14.86 4.78
N ALA A 88 -2.47 -15.31 3.52
CA ALA A 88 -2.01 -16.63 3.08
C ALA A 88 -0.51 -16.92 3.32
N ILE A 89 0.33 -15.88 3.37
CA ILE A 89 1.78 -16.00 3.59
C ILE A 89 2.28 -15.30 4.86
N GLY A 90 1.37 -14.82 5.72
CA GLY A 90 1.72 -14.12 6.97
C GLY A 90 0.73 -13.02 7.34
N PRO A 91 1.02 -12.22 8.39
CA PRO A 91 0.14 -11.15 8.87
C PRO A 91 -0.20 -10.16 7.75
N TYR A 92 -1.40 -9.57 7.77
CA TYR A 92 -1.75 -8.54 6.80
C TYR A 92 -0.74 -7.38 6.88
N LYS A 93 -0.27 -6.89 5.73
CA LYS A 93 0.76 -5.86 5.69
C LYS A 93 0.44 -4.81 4.64
N GLY A 94 0.36 -3.55 5.07
CA GLY A 94 0.35 -2.41 4.16
C GLY A 94 -0.08 -1.09 4.80
N GLY A 95 0.21 -0.02 4.08
CA GLY A 95 0.14 1.36 4.60
C GLY A 95 -1.26 1.88 4.90
N LEU A 96 -1.30 2.98 5.65
CA LEU A 96 -2.46 3.82 5.92
C LEU A 96 -2.33 5.11 5.11
N ARG A 97 -3.38 5.49 4.39
CA ARG A 97 -3.42 6.73 3.59
C ARG A 97 -4.45 7.72 4.17
N PHE A 98 -4.03 8.94 4.47
CA PHE A 98 -4.94 10.03 4.85
C PHE A 98 -4.99 11.04 3.71
N HIS A 99 -6.09 11.03 2.97
CA HIS A 99 -6.30 11.92 1.84
C HIS A 99 -7.79 12.03 1.53
N PRO A 100 -8.32 13.21 1.17
CA PRO A 100 -9.76 13.40 0.93
C PRO A 100 -10.36 12.54 -0.18
N SER A 101 -9.53 11.99 -1.07
CA SER A 101 -9.99 11.06 -2.12
C SER A 101 -10.17 9.62 -1.65
N VAL A 102 -9.77 9.26 -0.42
CA VAL A 102 -9.80 7.86 0.04
C VAL A 102 -11.24 7.36 0.15
N ASN A 103 -11.52 6.25 -0.51
CA ASN A 103 -12.79 5.51 -0.42
C ASN A 103 -12.51 4.00 -0.40
N GLN A 104 -13.54 3.17 -0.25
CA GLN A 104 -13.39 1.71 -0.20
C GLN A 104 -12.74 1.14 -1.48
N SER A 105 -13.16 1.60 -2.67
CA SER A 105 -12.60 1.19 -3.96
C SER A 105 -11.09 1.33 -4.00
N ILE A 106 -10.57 2.51 -3.65
CA ILE A 106 -9.14 2.80 -3.64
C ILE A 106 -8.39 1.95 -2.60
N VAL A 107 -8.97 1.73 -1.42
CA VAL A 107 -8.31 0.93 -0.38
C VAL A 107 -8.29 -0.55 -0.76
N LYS A 108 -9.36 -1.09 -1.37
CA LYS A 108 -9.39 -2.45 -1.91
C LYS A 108 -8.39 -2.63 -3.05
N PHE A 109 -8.41 -1.72 -4.02
CA PHE A 109 -7.42 -1.64 -5.10
C PHE A 109 -5.98 -1.77 -4.57
N LEU A 110 -5.60 -0.86 -3.66
CA LEU A 110 -4.25 -0.83 -3.10
C LEU A 110 -3.95 -2.08 -2.26
N GLY A 111 -4.94 -2.62 -1.55
CA GLY A 111 -4.82 -3.85 -0.77
C GLY A 111 -4.59 -5.08 -1.64
N PHE A 112 -5.25 -5.17 -2.79
CA PHE A 112 -5.11 -6.25 -3.75
C PHE A 112 -3.69 -6.29 -4.34
N GLU A 113 -3.20 -5.14 -4.82
CA GLU A 113 -1.80 -5.04 -5.32
C GLU A 113 -0.77 -5.36 -4.23
N GLN A 114 -1.09 -5.02 -2.98
CA GLN A 114 -0.20 -5.25 -1.85
C GLN A 114 0.05 -6.75 -1.59
N ILE A 115 -0.89 -7.64 -1.94
CA ILE A 115 -0.70 -9.10 -1.85
C ILE A 115 0.50 -9.52 -2.69
N PHE A 116 0.47 -9.18 -3.98
CA PHE A 116 1.50 -9.59 -4.94
C PHE A 116 2.82 -8.90 -4.65
N LYS A 117 2.78 -7.59 -4.36
CA LYS A 117 3.98 -6.82 -4.00
C LYS A 117 4.70 -7.42 -2.80
N ASN A 118 3.96 -7.82 -1.77
CA ASN A 118 4.55 -8.40 -0.55
C ASN A 118 5.05 -9.82 -0.80
N SER A 119 4.30 -10.63 -1.55
CA SER A 119 4.74 -11.97 -1.96
C SER A 119 6.07 -11.95 -2.72
N LEU A 120 6.30 -10.95 -3.59
CA LEU A 120 7.54 -10.82 -4.37
C LEU A 120 8.77 -10.51 -3.51
N THR A 121 8.60 -10.08 -2.25
CA THR A 121 9.73 -9.84 -1.34
C THR A 121 10.33 -11.14 -0.79
N GLY A 122 9.64 -12.27 -0.90
CA GLY A 122 10.01 -13.55 -0.27
C GLY A 122 9.86 -13.57 1.25
N GLN A 123 9.34 -12.50 1.86
CA GLN A 123 9.11 -12.41 3.31
C GLN A 123 7.71 -12.91 3.68
N PRO A 124 7.51 -13.40 4.92
CA PRO A 124 6.22 -13.92 5.37
C PRO A 124 5.25 -12.80 5.75
N ILE A 125 4.76 -12.05 4.76
CA ILE A 125 3.86 -10.91 4.94
C ILE A 125 2.71 -10.93 3.93
N GLY A 126 1.48 -10.97 4.43
CA GLY A 126 0.25 -10.92 3.62
C GLY A 126 -0.04 -9.52 3.07
N GLY A 127 -1.21 -9.33 2.46
CA GLY A 127 -1.63 -8.06 1.83
C GLY A 127 -2.75 -7.36 2.59
N GLY A 128 -2.60 -6.04 2.80
CA GLY A 128 -3.65 -5.22 3.36
C GLY A 128 -3.45 -3.73 3.09
N LYS A 129 -4.48 -2.91 3.30
CA LYS A 129 -4.39 -1.45 3.19
C LYS A 129 -5.42 -0.77 4.06
N GLY A 130 -5.18 0.45 4.47
CA GLY A 130 -6.19 1.25 5.17
C GLY A 130 -6.01 2.73 4.94
N GLY A 131 -6.78 3.52 5.66
CA GLY A 131 -6.73 4.97 5.55
C GLY A 131 -8.00 5.65 5.98
N SER A 132 -8.10 6.94 5.65
CA SER A 132 -9.26 7.77 5.90
C SER A 132 -9.36 8.88 4.86
N ASP A 133 -10.58 9.35 4.64
CA ASP A 133 -10.89 10.57 3.88
C ASP A 133 -10.49 11.87 4.61
N PHE A 134 -9.83 11.77 5.76
CA PHE A 134 -9.23 12.90 6.46
C PHE A 134 -8.15 13.60 5.61
N ASP A 135 -8.26 14.92 5.51
CA ASP A 135 -7.25 15.77 4.87
C ASP A 135 -6.28 16.36 5.92
N PRO A 136 -5.03 15.86 6.00
CA PRO A 136 -4.03 16.37 6.94
C PRO A 136 -3.47 17.74 6.53
N LYS A 137 -3.75 18.22 5.32
CA LYS A 137 -3.25 19.52 4.84
C LYS A 137 -3.88 20.65 5.65
N GLY A 138 -3.03 21.58 6.09
CA GLY A 138 -3.44 22.75 6.86
C GLY A 138 -3.87 22.45 8.31
N LYS A 139 -3.72 21.21 8.78
CA LYS A 139 -4.03 20.82 10.15
C LYS A 139 -2.84 21.06 11.08
N SER A 140 -3.12 21.45 12.31
CA SER A 140 -2.10 21.55 13.35
C SER A 140 -1.63 20.16 13.80
N ASP A 141 -0.46 20.11 14.45
CA ASP A 141 0.04 18.86 15.03
C ASP A 141 -0.94 18.27 16.05
N MET A 142 -1.68 19.12 16.77
CA MET A 142 -2.64 18.71 17.78
C MET A 142 -3.91 18.14 17.15
N GLU A 143 -4.41 18.73 16.06
CA GLU A 143 -5.53 18.19 15.29
C GLU A 143 -5.19 16.81 14.72
N ILE A 144 -4.00 16.67 14.13
CA ILE A 144 -3.51 15.40 13.59
C ILE A 144 -3.36 14.35 14.69
N MET A 145 -2.85 14.75 15.87
CA MET A 145 -2.76 13.86 17.02
C MET A 145 -4.15 13.41 17.49
N ARG A 146 -5.12 14.32 17.65
CA ARG A 146 -6.49 13.97 18.06
C ARG A 146 -7.17 13.06 17.03
N PHE A 147 -7.01 13.36 15.75
CA PHE A 147 -7.51 12.51 14.67
C PHE A 147 -6.91 11.09 14.72
N THR A 148 -5.58 10.98 14.78
CA THR A 148 -4.89 9.68 14.82
C THR A 148 -5.23 8.88 16.08
N GLN A 149 -5.41 9.54 17.23
CA GLN A 149 -5.87 8.89 18.45
C GLN A 149 -7.29 8.34 18.30
N SER A 150 -8.22 9.13 17.75
CA SER A 150 -9.59 8.68 17.47
C SER A 150 -9.60 7.50 16.48
N PHE A 151 -8.83 7.61 15.40
CA PHE A 151 -8.68 6.56 14.40
C PHE A 151 -8.14 5.25 14.99
N MET A 152 -7.08 5.32 15.81
CA MET A 152 -6.48 4.14 16.43
C MET A 152 -7.35 3.54 17.53
N THR A 153 -8.20 4.33 18.19
CA THR A 153 -9.11 3.82 19.23
C THR A 153 -10.04 2.73 18.67
N GLU A 154 -10.45 2.84 17.41
CA GLU A 154 -11.18 1.78 16.72
C GLU A 154 -10.26 0.76 16.04
N LEU A 155 -9.26 1.22 15.26
CA LEU A 155 -8.40 0.33 14.46
C LEU A 155 -7.67 -0.72 15.30
N GLN A 156 -7.29 -0.39 16.54
CA GLN A 156 -6.49 -1.25 17.41
C GLN A 156 -7.09 -2.65 17.59
N LYS A 157 -8.42 -2.76 17.57
CA LYS A 157 -9.17 -4.02 17.78
C LYS A 157 -8.87 -5.07 16.69
N TYR A 158 -8.38 -4.62 15.55
CA TYR A 158 -8.24 -5.42 14.34
C TYR A 158 -6.78 -5.61 13.91
N ILE A 159 -5.83 -5.04 14.65
CA ILE A 159 -4.40 -5.10 14.32
C ILE A 159 -3.59 -5.72 15.46
N GLY A 160 -2.38 -6.13 15.14
CA GLY A 160 -1.49 -6.79 16.10
C GLY A 160 -0.23 -7.29 15.40
N PRO A 161 0.86 -7.55 16.15
CA PRO A 161 2.15 -7.94 15.57
C PRO A 161 2.07 -9.18 14.68
N ASP A 162 1.20 -10.15 15.03
CA ASP A 162 1.01 -11.40 14.30
C ASP A 162 -0.33 -11.46 13.53
N LEU A 163 -1.07 -10.34 13.50
CA LEU A 163 -2.38 -10.24 12.86
C LEU A 163 -2.34 -9.31 11.65
N ASP A 164 -2.07 -8.03 11.87
CA ASP A 164 -2.06 -6.99 10.85
C ASP A 164 -1.09 -5.88 11.28
N VAL A 165 -0.14 -5.54 10.41
CA VAL A 165 0.94 -4.60 10.70
C VAL A 165 0.89 -3.42 9.72
N PRO A 166 0.20 -2.31 10.07
CA PRO A 166 0.16 -1.13 9.21
C PRO A 166 1.51 -0.39 9.07
N ALA A 167 1.52 0.60 8.19
CA ALA A 167 2.67 1.48 7.90
C ALA A 167 2.19 2.85 7.43
N GLY A 168 3.12 3.78 7.15
CA GLY A 168 2.82 5.03 6.47
C GLY A 168 2.51 4.87 4.98
N ASP A 169 1.78 5.85 4.43
CA ASP A 169 1.50 6.10 3.02
C ASP A 169 1.24 7.61 2.84
N ILE A 170 0.62 8.06 1.75
CA ILE A 170 0.27 9.48 1.53
C ILE A 170 -0.52 10.02 2.73
N GLY A 171 -0.07 11.13 3.30
CA GLY A 171 -0.68 11.76 4.47
C GLY A 171 -0.38 11.09 5.82
N VAL A 172 0.40 10.00 5.84
CA VAL A 172 0.80 9.28 7.06
C VAL A 172 2.31 9.07 7.06
N GLY A 173 3.03 10.00 7.67
CA GLY A 173 4.48 9.95 7.85
C GLY A 173 4.89 9.45 9.23
N ALA A 174 6.15 9.71 9.59
CA ALA A 174 6.72 9.31 10.89
C ALA A 174 5.98 9.95 12.09
N ARG A 175 5.50 11.19 11.93
CA ARG A 175 4.70 11.90 12.94
C ARG A 175 3.40 11.16 13.25
N GLU A 176 2.60 10.88 12.23
CA GLU A 176 1.33 10.17 12.37
C GLU A 176 1.56 8.76 12.92
N ILE A 177 2.58 8.04 12.44
CA ILE A 177 2.94 6.72 12.98
C ILE A 177 3.31 6.80 14.46
N GLY A 178 3.99 7.86 14.90
CA GLY A 178 4.28 8.10 16.31
C GLY A 178 3.01 8.23 17.15
N TYR A 179 2.06 9.07 16.71
CA TYR A 179 0.78 9.24 17.42
C TYR A 179 -0.07 7.97 17.43
N LEU A 180 -0.17 7.29 16.29
CA LEU A 180 -0.88 6.02 16.16
C LEU A 180 -0.28 4.95 17.08
N PHE A 181 1.04 4.80 17.09
CA PHE A 181 1.73 3.84 17.96
C PHE A 181 1.59 4.21 19.44
N GLY A 182 1.66 5.49 19.79
CA GLY A 182 1.44 5.98 21.14
C GLY A 182 0.05 5.63 21.66
N GLN A 183 -0.99 5.85 20.85
CA GLN A 183 -2.36 5.49 21.21
C GLN A 183 -2.55 3.98 21.29
N TYR A 184 -2.01 3.21 20.35
CA TYR A 184 -2.05 1.75 20.42
C TYR A 184 -1.42 1.24 21.71
N LYS A 185 -0.22 1.74 22.05
CA LYS A 185 0.50 1.38 23.29
C LYS A 185 -0.32 1.69 24.53
N ARG A 186 -1.01 2.83 24.56
CA ARG A 186 -1.87 3.23 25.67
C ARG A 186 -3.04 2.26 25.88
N LEU A 187 -3.62 1.73 24.80
CA LEU A 187 -4.80 0.87 24.85
C LEU A 187 -4.47 -0.62 25.04
N ASN A 188 -3.32 -1.07 24.53
CA ASN A 188 -2.97 -2.51 24.46
C ASN A 188 -1.66 -2.88 25.17
N GLY A 189 -0.96 -1.91 25.75
CA GLY A 189 0.41 -2.12 26.23
C GLY A 189 1.45 -2.12 25.11
N TYR A 190 2.71 -2.35 25.46
CA TYR A 190 3.82 -2.25 24.52
C TYR A 190 3.93 -3.48 23.61
N GLN A 191 3.64 -3.30 22.32
CA GLN A 191 3.84 -4.31 21.28
C GLN A 191 4.55 -3.69 20.08
N ASN A 192 5.87 -3.79 20.05
CA ASN A 192 6.71 -3.08 19.08
C ASN A 192 6.37 -3.43 17.61
N GLY A 193 5.99 -4.67 17.34
CA GLY A 193 5.77 -5.20 15.99
C GLY A 193 4.50 -4.71 15.28
N VAL A 194 3.57 -4.06 15.98
CA VAL A 194 2.25 -3.70 15.41
C VAL A 194 2.31 -2.65 14.30
N LEU A 195 3.34 -1.79 14.29
CA LEU A 195 3.52 -0.75 13.28
C LEU A 195 4.96 -0.69 12.77
N THR A 196 5.07 -0.45 11.47
CA THR A 196 6.36 -0.18 10.78
C THR A 196 6.44 1.29 10.36
N GLY A 197 7.65 1.79 10.10
CA GLY A 197 7.86 3.24 9.84
C GLY A 197 7.96 4.09 11.11
N LYS A 198 8.21 3.44 12.25
CA LYS A 198 8.45 4.10 13.54
C LYS A 198 9.77 4.87 13.55
N GLY A 199 9.91 5.81 14.48
CA GLY A 199 11.16 6.51 14.75
C GLY A 199 12.20 5.59 15.40
N LEU A 200 13.48 5.89 15.18
CA LEU A 200 14.59 5.05 15.65
C LEU A 200 14.59 4.86 17.17
N SER A 201 14.24 5.90 17.93
CA SER A 201 14.20 5.87 19.39
C SER A 201 13.15 4.93 19.99
N PHE A 202 12.21 4.42 19.18
CA PHE A 202 11.15 3.52 19.64
C PHE A 202 10.90 2.34 18.69
N GLY A 203 11.98 1.76 18.16
CA GLY A 203 11.93 0.49 17.41
C GLY A 203 11.71 0.65 15.91
N GLY A 204 12.07 1.81 15.35
CA GLY A 204 12.23 2.02 13.91
C GLY A 204 13.50 1.34 13.37
N SER A 205 13.51 1.10 12.05
CA SER A 205 14.68 0.57 11.35
C SER A 205 15.47 1.71 10.69
N LEU A 206 16.79 1.61 10.73
CA LEU A 206 17.67 2.39 9.86
C LEU A 206 17.30 2.14 8.39
N THR A 207 17.58 3.14 7.55
CA THR A 207 17.35 3.08 6.09
C THR A 207 15.88 2.99 5.67
N ARG A 208 14.91 2.98 6.61
CA ARG A 208 13.48 2.84 6.30
C ARG A 208 12.95 3.96 5.41
N LYS A 209 13.49 5.18 5.57
CA LYS A 209 13.11 6.38 4.81
C LYS A 209 13.58 6.26 3.36
N GLU A 210 14.78 5.73 3.15
CA GLU A 210 15.45 5.61 1.86
C GLU A 210 15.08 4.30 1.12
N ALA A 211 14.58 3.29 1.83
CA ALA A 211 14.39 1.92 1.33
C ALA A 211 13.67 1.83 -0.02
N THR A 212 12.57 2.57 -0.19
CA THR A 212 11.81 2.53 -1.46
C THR A 212 12.63 3.08 -2.62
N GLY A 213 13.29 4.23 -2.44
CA GLY A 213 14.09 4.84 -3.49
C GLY A 213 15.33 4.02 -3.81
N TYR A 214 16.03 3.48 -2.79
CA TYR A 214 17.12 2.53 -3.02
C TYR A 214 16.66 1.28 -3.76
N GLY A 215 15.50 0.72 -3.41
CA GLY A 215 14.93 -0.45 -4.09
C GLY A 215 14.70 -0.22 -5.58
N VAL A 216 14.13 0.93 -5.95
CA VAL A 216 13.93 1.31 -7.37
C VAL A 216 15.26 1.38 -8.11
N VAL A 217 16.27 2.00 -7.52
CA VAL A 217 17.60 2.15 -8.13
C VAL A 217 18.26 0.78 -8.32
N TYR A 218 18.23 -0.08 -7.30
CA TYR A 218 18.77 -1.42 -7.38
C TYR A 218 18.07 -2.26 -8.45
N PHE A 219 16.74 -2.21 -8.48
CA PHE A 219 15.96 -2.94 -9.47
C PHE A 219 16.31 -2.50 -10.90
N ALA A 220 16.34 -1.18 -11.15
CA ALA A 220 16.74 -0.64 -12.45
C ALA A 220 18.19 -0.98 -12.82
N GLN A 221 19.10 -1.02 -11.85
CA GLN A 221 20.49 -1.47 -12.06
C GLN A 221 20.54 -2.90 -12.57
N HIS A 222 19.81 -3.83 -11.93
CA HIS A 222 19.75 -5.22 -12.35
C HIS A 222 19.07 -5.40 -13.71
N MET A 223 18.01 -4.63 -13.98
CA MET A 223 17.37 -4.61 -15.29
C MET A 223 18.32 -4.18 -16.40
N LEU A 224 19.10 -3.11 -16.18
CA LEU A 224 20.10 -2.65 -17.15
C LEU A 224 21.19 -3.70 -17.36
N ALA A 225 21.69 -4.29 -16.27
CA ALA A 225 22.71 -5.33 -16.32
C ALA A 225 22.24 -6.57 -17.10
N SER A 226 20.96 -6.95 -17.00
CA SER A 226 20.38 -8.05 -17.79
C SER A 226 20.44 -7.83 -19.31
N LYS A 227 20.62 -6.57 -19.74
CA LYS A 227 20.78 -6.15 -21.14
C LYS A 227 22.22 -5.76 -21.47
N GLY A 228 23.19 -6.06 -20.60
CA GLY A 228 24.59 -5.66 -20.76
C GLY A 228 24.82 -4.15 -20.65
N GLN A 229 23.92 -3.41 -19.99
CA GLN A 229 23.99 -1.96 -19.82
C GLN A 229 24.20 -1.59 -18.34
N ASP A 230 24.63 -0.35 -18.11
CA ASP A 230 24.67 0.27 -16.78
C ASP A 230 24.04 1.67 -16.85
N PHE A 231 24.17 2.45 -15.76
CA PHE A 231 23.67 3.82 -15.74
C PHE A 231 24.57 4.84 -16.45
N LYS A 232 25.76 4.45 -16.92
CA LYS A 232 26.74 5.39 -17.48
C LYS A 232 26.17 6.04 -18.74
N GLY A 233 26.21 7.38 -18.77
CA GLY A 233 25.68 8.17 -19.88
C GLY A 233 24.15 8.21 -20.00
N LYS A 234 23.41 7.59 -19.07
CA LYS A 234 21.93 7.66 -19.06
C LYS A 234 21.47 8.85 -18.20
N LYS A 235 20.28 9.39 -18.49
CA LYS A 235 19.68 10.47 -17.70
C LYS A 235 18.33 10.03 -17.16
N PRO A 236 18.25 9.56 -15.91
CA PRO A 236 16.99 9.19 -15.29
C PRO A 236 16.13 10.41 -14.99
N LEU A 237 14.82 10.29 -15.21
CA LEU A 237 13.81 11.29 -14.85
C LEU A 237 13.11 10.84 -13.56
N PHE A 238 13.09 11.70 -12.54
CA PHE A 238 12.38 11.44 -11.28
C PHE A 238 11.15 12.33 -11.16
N LEU A 239 10.06 11.74 -10.70
CA LEU A 239 8.79 12.43 -10.51
C LEU A 239 8.40 12.53 -9.03
N ASP A 240 9.23 11.96 -8.15
CA ASP A 240 9.08 12.06 -6.70
C ASP A 240 10.43 12.36 -6.03
N GLN A 241 10.38 13.10 -4.92
CA GLN A 241 11.57 13.53 -4.18
C GLN A 241 12.32 12.37 -3.51
N VAL A 242 11.62 11.32 -3.07
CA VAL A 242 12.23 10.23 -2.29
C VAL A 242 13.17 9.42 -3.16
N THR A 243 12.75 9.06 -4.38
CA THR A 243 13.58 8.36 -5.35
C THR A 243 14.77 9.21 -5.79
N TRP A 244 14.55 10.51 -5.99
CA TRP A 244 15.61 11.46 -6.36
C TRP A 244 16.70 11.57 -5.27
N LEU A 245 16.31 11.81 -4.01
CA LEU A 245 17.22 11.87 -2.86
C LEU A 245 18.01 10.56 -2.70
N SER A 246 17.36 9.42 -2.95
CA SER A 246 17.99 8.11 -2.86
C SER A 246 19.11 7.90 -3.89
N MET A 247 19.00 8.49 -5.08
CA MET A 247 20.09 8.44 -6.06
C MET A 247 21.27 9.34 -5.70
N GLN A 248 21.02 10.51 -5.11
CA GLN A 248 22.10 11.37 -4.63
C GLN A 248 22.92 10.68 -3.53
N LEU A 249 22.25 10.04 -2.57
CA LEU A 249 22.94 9.34 -1.46
C LEU A 249 23.80 8.15 -1.92
N LYS A 250 23.55 7.60 -3.12
CA LYS A 250 24.35 6.51 -3.71
C LYS A 250 25.51 7.01 -4.58
N ASN A 251 25.83 8.31 -4.55
CA ASN A 251 26.87 8.94 -5.37
C ASN A 251 26.65 8.78 -6.89
N TYR A 252 25.41 8.60 -7.33
CA TYR A 252 25.03 8.74 -8.75
C TYR A 252 24.82 10.23 -9.11
N ASN A 253 25.66 11.10 -8.57
CA ASN A 253 25.48 12.56 -8.56
C ASN A 253 25.43 13.16 -9.97
N ASN A 254 26.08 12.53 -10.95
CA ASN A 254 26.07 12.96 -12.34
C ASN A 254 24.78 12.60 -13.11
N LEU A 255 23.88 11.81 -12.50
CA LEU A 255 22.67 11.27 -13.12
C LEU A 255 21.38 11.93 -12.60
N ALA A 256 21.40 12.53 -11.40
CA ALA A 256 20.24 13.15 -10.81
C ALA A 256 20.00 14.56 -11.40
N GLN A 257 19.46 14.64 -12.62
CA GLN A 257 19.00 15.91 -13.20
C GLN A 257 17.54 16.18 -12.81
N GLU A 258 17.32 17.38 -12.26
CA GLU A 258 16.09 18.12 -11.91
C GLU A 258 14.78 17.36 -11.60
N LEU A 259 14.15 17.74 -10.48
CA LEU A 259 12.72 17.52 -10.20
C LEU A 259 11.90 18.50 -11.04
N LEU A 260 11.29 18.03 -12.13
CA LEU A 260 10.30 18.83 -12.85
C LEU A 260 9.01 18.95 -12.00
N PRO A 261 8.54 20.16 -11.67
CA PRO A 261 7.25 20.34 -11.03
C PRO A 261 6.16 20.12 -12.09
N PHE A 262 5.83 18.86 -12.39
CA PHE A 262 4.75 18.55 -13.33
C PHE A 262 3.80 17.46 -12.83
N GLN A 263 2.56 17.90 -12.68
CA GLN A 263 1.29 17.22 -12.43
C GLN A 263 1.31 15.69 -12.27
N ILE A 264 1.17 15.28 -11.02
CA ILE A 264 0.81 13.95 -10.52
C ILE A 264 -0.56 13.54 -11.11
N ARG A 265 -0.61 13.06 -12.36
CA ARG A 265 -1.80 12.35 -12.87
C ARG A 265 -1.52 11.13 -13.75
N ARG A 266 -0.29 10.89 -14.23
CA ARG A 266 -0.03 9.75 -15.15
C ARG A 266 1.13 8.82 -14.82
N ALA A 267 2.06 9.19 -13.95
CA ALA A 267 3.30 8.42 -13.81
C ALA A 267 3.25 7.22 -12.85
N MET A 268 2.28 7.15 -11.94
CA MET A 268 2.07 5.95 -11.13
C MET A 268 1.56 4.75 -11.95
N PHE A 269 1.07 4.97 -13.18
CA PHE A 269 0.65 3.88 -14.07
C PHE A 269 1.81 3.21 -14.81
N THR A 270 2.91 3.92 -15.07
CA THR A 270 3.96 3.39 -15.97
C THR A 270 4.96 2.48 -15.26
N MET A 271 5.16 2.62 -13.94
CA MET A 271 5.97 1.67 -13.17
C MET A 271 5.28 0.31 -12.94
N LYS A 272 3.96 0.21 -13.19
CA LYS A 272 3.22 -1.05 -13.11
C LYS A 272 3.55 -2.03 -14.24
N ARG A 273 3.96 -1.54 -15.42
CA ARG A 273 4.27 -2.39 -16.60
C ARG A 273 5.62 -3.12 -16.54
N VAL A 274 6.41 -2.92 -15.48
CA VAL A 274 7.76 -3.51 -15.38
C VAL A 274 7.80 -4.64 -14.33
N LEU A 275 6.72 -4.85 -13.58
CA LEU A 275 6.65 -5.85 -12.50
C LEU A 275 5.61 -6.95 -12.73
N ILE A 276 5.02 -7.03 -13.92
CA ILE A 276 4.16 -8.15 -14.37
C ILE A 276 4.55 -8.51 -15.80
#